data_AF-A0A7F5R5F6-F1
#
_entry.id   AF-A0A7F5R5F6-F1
#
_cell.length_a   1.000
_cell.length_b   1.000
_cell.length_c   1.000
_cell.angle_alpha   90.00
_cell.angle_beta   90.00
_cell.angle_gamma   90.00
#
_symmetry.space_group_name_H-M   'P 1'
#
loop_
_entity.id
_entity.type
_entity.pdbx_description
1 polymer ?
#
loop_
_entity_poly.entity_id
_entity_poly.type
_entity_poly.pdbx_seq_one_letter_code
_entity_poly.pdbx_strand_id
1 'polypeptide(L)'
;MLISNIVAYLVLQFMYMGMWRPKSEEGQMVKLGKENEHVTKNIIKQKIEALGKMSFHEIMTTILFIFAIILFVFRYFDFMPGWSMMFPKPKFIKDATSGLIACILYFVIPAKPEFHHVFDDDEKTRPIKSSPGILTWKVVEDKMPWGTVLLLGSGFGLAEGMRCSRLSILLGKMLKNVVAGLPNMVVLFIVMTMASFITELTSNVAVANIILPIIAELSINLNVHPVMLMLPVCIMCSHSFMLPVGTPPNALVAPACNMPTWSMIKAGFFVKMFSLVIWWGFWPIVGTYVFDAASPPPWLADVGQGNITEVSCIK
;
A
#
# COMPACT_ATOMS: atom_id res chain seq x y z
N MET A 1 -2.08 -8.20 -8.99
CA MET A 1 -2.86 -6.94 -8.95
C MET A 1 -3.84 -6.84 -10.12
N LEU A 2 -3.38 -6.71 -11.37
CA LEU A 2 -4.27 -6.49 -12.53
C LEU A 2 -5.31 -7.61 -12.75
N ILE A 3 -4.88 -8.88 -12.66
CA ILE A 3 -5.79 -10.05 -12.72
C ILE A 3 -6.85 -9.98 -11.62
N SER A 4 -6.44 -9.70 -10.37
CA SER A 4 -7.36 -9.58 -9.23
C SER A 4 -8.38 -8.45 -9.43
N ASN A 5 -7.97 -7.32 -10.01
CA ASN A 5 -8.86 -6.20 -10.32
C ASN A 5 -9.87 -6.57 -11.42
N ILE A 6 -9.43 -7.24 -12.48
CA ILE A 6 -10.32 -7.71 -13.54
C ILE A 6 -11.34 -8.68 -12.98
N VAL A 7 -10.91 -9.65 -12.16
CA VAL A 7 -11.84 -10.61 -11.56
C VAL A 7 -12.78 -9.93 -10.58
N ALA A 8 -12.30 -9.03 -9.71
CA ALA A 8 -13.16 -8.25 -8.83
C ALA A 8 -14.21 -7.47 -9.62
N TYR A 9 -13.80 -6.83 -10.73
CA TYR A 9 -14.71 -6.15 -11.64
C TYR A 9 -15.74 -7.10 -12.25
N LEU A 10 -15.33 -8.29 -12.74
CA LEU A 10 -16.24 -9.28 -13.30
C LEU A 10 -17.23 -9.84 -12.26
N VAL A 11 -16.78 -10.05 -11.03
CA VAL A 11 -17.63 -10.48 -9.90
C VAL A 11 -18.68 -9.41 -9.61
N LEU A 12 -18.29 -8.14 -9.53
CA LEU A 12 -19.22 -7.03 -9.33
C LEU A 12 -20.18 -6.86 -10.51
N GLN A 13 -19.69 -7.02 -11.75
CA GLN A 13 -20.52 -7.00 -12.96
C GLN A 13 -21.60 -8.10 -12.93
N PHE A 14 -21.22 -9.30 -12.54
CA PHE A 14 -22.13 -10.44 -12.42
C PHE A 14 -23.13 -10.28 -11.28
N MET A 15 -22.70 -9.72 -10.14
CA MET A 15 -23.53 -9.59 -8.95
C MET A 15 -24.50 -8.41 -8.98
N TYR A 16 -24.09 -7.27 -9.54
CA TYR A 16 -24.80 -5.99 -9.37
C TYR A 16 -25.07 -5.22 -10.66
N MET A 17 -24.41 -5.56 -11.78
CA MET A 17 -24.62 -4.87 -13.06
C MET A 17 -25.34 -5.74 -14.11
N GLY A 18 -25.92 -6.86 -13.67
CA GLY A 18 -26.74 -7.72 -14.52
C GLY A 18 -25.98 -8.31 -15.71
N MET A 19 -24.67 -8.53 -15.60
CA MET A 19 -23.90 -9.24 -16.63
C MET A 19 -24.51 -10.64 -16.83
N TRP A 20 -24.97 -10.92 -18.05
CA TRP A 20 -25.78 -12.10 -18.44
C TRP A 20 -27.24 -12.13 -17.93
N ARG A 21 -27.75 -11.06 -17.31
CA ARG A 21 -29.16 -10.91 -16.90
C ARG A 21 -29.75 -9.56 -17.35
N PRO A 22 -29.78 -9.27 -18.67
CA PRO A 22 -30.16 -7.95 -19.18
C PRO A 22 -31.65 -7.58 -18.98
N LYS A 23 -32.49 -8.54 -18.59
CA LYS A 23 -33.92 -8.34 -18.28
C LYS A 23 -34.20 -8.09 -16.79
N SER A 24 -33.19 -8.21 -15.92
CA SER A 24 -33.32 -7.90 -14.48
C SER A 24 -33.47 -6.40 -14.24
N GLU A 25 -34.06 -6.01 -13.10
CA GLU A 25 -34.18 -4.60 -12.69
C GLU A 25 -32.82 -3.89 -12.68
N GLU A 26 -31.78 -4.58 -12.21
CA GLU A 26 -30.39 -4.10 -12.20
C GLU A 26 -29.87 -3.82 -13.63
N GLY A 27 -30.12 -4.72 -14.58
CA GLY A 27 -29.72 -4.55 -15.98
C GLY A 27 -30.45 -3.41 -16.68
N GLN A 28 -31.66 -3.07 -16.24
CA GLN A 28 -32.42 -1.90 -16.74
C GLN A 28 -31.89 -0.59 -16.14
N MET A 29 -31.58 -0.57 -14.84
CA MET A 29 -30.98 0.57 -14.14
C MET A 29 -29.62 0.97 -14.76
N VAL A 30 -28.79 -0.01 -15.14
CA VAL A 30 -27.51 0.26 -15.82
C VAL A 30 -27.70 0.89 -17.20
N LYS A 31 -28.78 0.54 -17.92
CA LYS A 31 -29.10 1.18 -19.21
C LYS A 31 -29.55 2.63 -19.04
N LEU A 32 -30.39 2.92 -18.03
CA LEU A 32 -30.78 4.28 -17.64
C LEU A 32 -29.58 5.14 -17.22
N GLY A 33 -28.58 4.54 -16.56
CA GLY A 33 -27.33 5.23 -16.22
C GLY A 33 -26.57 5.73 -17.44
N LYS A 34 -26.59 5.00 -18.56
CA LYS A 34 -25.94 5.42 -19.83
C LYS A 34 -26.64 6.61 -20.49
N GLU A 35 -27.96 6.74 -20.33
CA GLU A 35 -28.71 7.89 -20.85
C GLU A 35 -28.33 9.19 -20.14
N ASN A 36 -28.02 9.11 -18.83
CA ASN A 36 -27.58 10.24 -18.01
C ASN A 36 -26.06 10.53 -18.07
N GLU A 37 -25.31 9.77 -18.89
CA GLU A 37 -23.87 9.95 -19.05
C GLU A 37 -23.55 11.35 -19.60
N HIS A 38 -24.36 11.86 -20.53
CA HIS A 38 -24.18 13.19 -21.11
C HIS A 38 -24.37 14.30 -20.08
N VAL A 39 -25.33 14.15 -19.16
CA VAL A 39 -25.56 15.10 -18.06
C VAL A 39 -24.36 15.10 -17.11
N THR A 40 -23.87 13.92 -16.76
CA THR A 40 -22.69 13.76 -15.88
C THR A 40 -21.44 14.37 -16.51
N LYS A 41 -21.20 14.12 -17.81
CA LYS A 41 -20.08 14.73 -18.57
C LYS A 41 -20.17 16.25 -18.60
N ASN A 42 -21.37 16.80 -18.78
CA ASN A 42 -21.57 18.25 -18.76
C ASN A 42 -21.25 18.85 -17.39
N ILE A 43 -21.65 18.20 -16.29
CA ILE A 43 -21.32 18.64 -14.93
C ILE A 43 -19.81 18.57 -14.67
N ILE A 44 -19.15 17.49 -15.08
CA ILE A 44 -17.70 17.35 -14.96
C ILE A 44 -17.00 18.46 -15.74
N LYS A 45 -17.44 18.71 -16.98
CA LYS A 45 -16.88 19.77 -17.83
C LYS A 45 -17.04 21.15 -17.19
N GLN A 46 -18.23 21.46 -16.65
CA GLN A 46 -18.47 22.69 -15.92
C GLN A 46 -17.57 22.82 -14.69
N LYS A 47 -17.35 21.74 -13.93
CA LYS A 47 -16.43 21.76 -12.79
C LYS A 47 -14.98 21.98 -13.23
N ILE A 48 -14.54 21.37 -14.34
CA ILE A 48 -13.20 21.58 -14.90
C ILE A 48 -13.03 23.04 -15.36
N GLU A 49 -14.03 23.58 -16.06
CA GLU A 49 -14.03 24.98 -16.50
C GLU A 49 -14.02 25.95 -15.30
N ALA A 50 -14.73 25.60 -14.22
CA ALA A 50 -14.77 26.39 -13.00
C ALA A 50 -13.45 26.41 -12.19
N LEU A 51 -12.59 25.40 -12.35
CA LEU A 51 -11.27 25.36 -11.69
C LEU A 51 -10.31 26.42 -12.27
N GLY A 52 -10.51 26.85 -13.51
CA GLY A 52 -9.67 27.85 -14.17
C GLY A 52 -8.31 27.31 -14.60
N LYS A 53 -7.34 28.22 -14.82
CA LYS A 53 -5.97 27.87 -15.23
C LYS A 53 -5.18 27.36 -14.03
N MET A 54 -4.32 26.35 -14.23
CA MET A 54 -3.45 25.85 -13.17
C MET A 54 -2.61 26.97 -12.57
N SER A 55 -2.63 27.06 -11.25
CA SER A 55 -1.82 28.01 -10.51
C SER A 55 -0.34 27.60 -10.52
N PHE A 56 0.57 28.57 -10.31
CA PHE A 56 2.00 28.28 -10.17
C PHE A 56 2.26 27.23 -9.08
N HIS A 57 1.50 27.28 -7.98
CA HIS A 57 1.59 26.32 -6.88
C HIS A 57 1.28 24.88 -7.33
N GLU A 58 0.22 24.69 -8.10
CA GLU A 58 -0.17 23.37 -8.63
C GLU A 58 0.86 22.84 -9.64
N ILE A 59 1.38 23.71 -10.50
CA ILE A 59 2.42 23.35 -11.48
C ILE A 59 3.69 22.92 -10.76
N MET A 60 4.16 23.71 -9.79
CA MET A 60 5.40 23.41 -9.08
C MET A 60 5.26 22.16 -8.21
N THR A 61 4.11 21.96 -7.56
CA THR A 61 3.79 20.71 -6.84
C THR A 61 3.84 19.51 -7.78
N THR A 62 3.27 19.63 -8.98
CA THR A 62 3.31 18.56 -9.99
C THR A 62 4.75 18.24 -10.42
N ILE A 63 5.57 19.26 -10.66
CA ILE A 63 6.98 19.10 -11.02
C ILE A 63 7.75 18.40 -9.90
N LEU A 64 7.58 18.83 -8.65
CA LEU A 64 8.24 18.21 -7.50
C LEU A 64 7.79 16.77 -7.26
N PHE A 65 6.52 16.47 -7.50
CA PHE A 65 6.00 15.11 -7.43
C PHE A 65 6.61 14.20 -8.49
N ILE A 66 6.67 14.65 -9.76
CA ILE A 66 7.33 13.91 -10.84
C ILE A 66 8.82 13.74 -10.53
N PHE A 67 9.48 14.78 -10.04
CA PHE A 67 10.88 14.73 -9.62
C PHE A 67 11.11 13.71 -8.50
N ALA A 68 10.22 13.66 -7.50
CA ALA A 68 10.28 12.65 -6.43
C ALA A 68 10.14 11.22 -6.97
N ILE A 69 9.25 10.99 -7.94
CA ILE A 69 9.10 9.70 -8.61
C ILE A 69 10.39 9.33 -9.37
N ILE A 70 10.99 10.27 -10.08
CA ILE A 70 12.25 10.05 -10.79
C ILE A 70 13.36 9.69 -9.80
N LEU A 71 13.51 10.42 -8.69
CA LEU A 71 14.47 10.08 -7.65
C LEU A 71 14.22 8.70 -7.04
N PHE A 72 12.97 8.32 -6.84
CA PHE A 72 12.61 7.02 -6.29
C PHE A 72 12.94 5.88 -7.26
N VAL A 73 12.46 5.98 -8.50
CA VAL A 73 12.63 4.94 -9.54
C VAL A 73 14.09 4.79 -9.95
N PHE A 74 14.81 5.90 -10.15
CA PHE A 74 16.20 5.88 -10.61
C PHE A 74 17.23 5.69 -9.48
N ARG A 75 16.78 5.39 -8.25
CA ARG A 75 17.68 5.18 -7.10
C ARG A 75 18.67 4.05 -7.36
N TYR A 76 18.17 2.89 -7.76
CA TYR A 76 18.95 1.68 -7.95
C TYR A 76 18.27 0.79 -9.00
N PHE A 77 19.06 0.30 -9.96
CA PHE A 77 18.64 -0.72 -10.92
C PHE A 77 19.68 -1.83 -10.94
N ASP A 78 19.25 -3.05 -11.23
CA ASP A 78 20.16 -4.18 -11.46
C ASP A 78 20.85 -4.11 -12.83
N PHE A 79 20.25 -3.42 -13.82
CA PHE A 79 20.76 -3.35 -15.19
C PHE A 79 21.56 -2.07 -15.51
N MET A 80 21.41 -0.99 -14.74
CA MET A 80 22.13 0.26 -14.95
C MET A 80 22.52 0.92 -13.63
N PRO A 81 23.65 1.64 -13.56
CA PRO A 81 24.04 2.31 -12.33
C PRO A 81 23.03 3.42 -12.00
N GLY A 82 22.27 3.23 -10.93
CA GLY A 82 21.37 4.25 -10.39
C GLY A 82 22.15 5.40 -9.73
N TRP A 83 21.49 6.53 -9.48
CA TRP A 83 22.16 7.71 -8.90
C TRP A 83 22.74 7.46 -7.51
N SER A 84 22.25 6.45 -6.77
CA SER A 84 22.83 6.06 -5.46
C SER A 84 24.28 5.59 -5.56
N MET A 85 24.71 5.07 -6.72
CA MET A 85 26.09 4.61 -6.96
C MET A 85 27.08 5.76 -7.16
N MET A 86 26.62 6.99 -7.37
CA MET A 86 27.48 8.17 -7.47
C MET A 86 28.12 8.56 -6.13
N PHE A 87 27.64 7.99 -5.02
CA PHE A 87 28.15 8.28 -3.68
C PHE A 87 29.07 7.17 -3.16
N PRO A 88 30.06 7.49 -2.30
CA PRO A 88 31.05 6.52 -1.81
C PRO A 88 30.46 5.34 -1.03
N LYS A 89 29.27 5.50 -0.45
CA LYS A 89 28.61 4.51 0.39
C LYS A 89 27.16 4.26 -0.05
N PRO A 90 26.93 3.61 -1.21
CA PRO A 90 25.59 3.43 -1.78
C PRO A 90 24.65 2.64 -0.86
N LYS A 91 25.20 1.74 -0.02
CA LYS A 91 24.43 0.92 0.93
C LYS A 91 23.62 1.71 1.97
N PHE A 92 23.99 2.96 2.26
CA PHE A 92 23.27 3.80 3.23
C PHE A 92 22.15 4.63 2.57
N ILE A 93 22.10 4.67 1.24
CA ILE A 93 21.07 5.42 0.49
C ILE A 93 19.84 4.52 0.32
N LYS A 94 18.85 4.74 1.19
CA LYS A 94 17.58 4.01 1.19
C LYS A 94 16.50 4.80 0.45
N ASP A 95 15.36 4.17 0.19
CA ASP A 95 14.19 4.82 -0.43
C ASP A 95 13.73 6.08 0.33
N ALA A 96 13.90 6.09 1.66
CA ALA A 96 13.60 7.24 2.50
C ALA A 96 14.42 8.49 2.15
N THR A 97 15.66 8.32 1.67
CA THR A 97 16.53 9.44 1.28
C THR A 97 15.94 10.20 0.09
N SER A 98 15.40 9.50 -0.91
CA SER A 98 14.72 10.10 -2.07
C SER A 98 13.53 10.97 -1.63
N GLY A 99 12.70 10.43 -0.74
CA GLY A 99 11.54 11.14 -0.20
C GLY A 99 11.93 12.37 0.63
N LEU A 100 13.01 12.28 1.41
CA LEU A 100 13.48 13.40 2.22
C LEU A 100 13.98 14.56 1.35
N ILE A 101 14.72 14.28 0.28
CA ILE A 101 15.18 15.31 -0.68
C ILE A 101 13.98 16.06 -1.27
N ALA A 102 12.96 15.32 -1.74
CA ALA A 102 11.74 15.93 -2.25
C ALA A 102 11.02 16.76 -1.18
N CYS A 103 10.90 16.24 0.05
CA CYS A 103 10.29 16.95 1.17
C CYS A 103 10.99 18.27 1.49
N ILE A 104 12.34 18.28 1.54
CA ILE A 104 13.12 19.51 1.74
C ILE A 104 12.83 20.52 0.63
N LEU A 105 12.78 20.09 -0.63
CA LEU A 105 12.45 20.98 -1.75
C LEU A 105 11.04 21.57 -1.63
N TYR A 106 10.07 20.79 -1.15
CA TYR A 106 8.72 21.28 -0.87
C TYR A 106 8.68 22.40 0.18
N PHE A 107 9.56 22.37 1.17
CA PHE A 107 9.69 23.43 2.18
C PHE A 107 10.46 24.65 1.68
N VAL A 108 11.45 24.45 0.81
CA VAL A 108 12.35 25.51 0.34
C VAL A 108 11.76 26.31 -0.82
N ILE A 109 11.07 25.67 -1.76
CA ILE A 109 10.56 26.34 -2.96
C ILE A 109 9.31 27.15 -2.60
N PRO A 110 9.24 28.46 -2.96
CA PRO A 110 8.12 29.31 -2.61
C PRO A 110 6.84 28.94 -3.40
N ALA A 111 5.69 29.01 -2.72
CA ALA A 111 4.37 28.73 -3.30
C ALA A 111 3.92 29.78 -4.33
N LYS A 112 4.39 31.03 -4.19
CA LYS A 112 4.17 32.10 -5.17
C LYS A 112 5.51 32.64 -5.63
N PRO A 113 5.68 32.91 -6.92
CA PRO A 113 6.95 33.37 -7.45
C PRO A 113 7.21 34.84 -7.12
N GLU A 114 6.67 35.44 -6.05
CA GLU A 114 6.76 36.88 -5.75
C GLU A 114 8.21 37.43 -5.68
N PHE A 115 9.23 36.54 -5.62
CA PHE A 115 10.65 36.87 -5.69
C PHE A 115 11.07 37.63 -6.96
N HIS A 116 10.38 37.49 -8.10
CA HIS A 116 10.76 38.21 -9.32
C HIS A 116 10.45 39.71 -9.27
N HIS A 117 9.50 40.13 -8.41
CA HIS A 117 9.14 41.53 -8.21
C HIS A 117 9.96 42.22 -7.11
N VAL A 118 10.97 41.56 -6.55
CA VAL A 118 11.84 42.14 -5.51
C VAL A 118 12.66 43.32 -6.05
N PHE A 119 13.00 43.29 -7.34
CA PHE A 119 13.78 44.31 -8.02
C PHE A 119 12.94 45.25 -8.88
N ASP A 120 11.61 45.20 -8.82
CA ASP A 120 10.77 46.14 -9.56
C ASP A 120 10.95 47.57 -9.03
N ASP A 121 10.88 48.55 -9.94
CA ASP A 121 10.97 49.98 -9.61
C ASP A 121 9.73 50.48 -8.84
N ASP A 122 8.58 49.82 -9.02
CA ASP A 122 7.33 50.17 -8.33
C ASP A 122 7.29 49.65 -6.87
N GLU A 123 7.22 50.57 -5.90
CA GLU A 123 7.17 50.24 -4.47
C GLU A 123 5.91 49.42 -4.09
N LYS A 124 4.85 49.48 -4.89
CA LYS A 124 3.59 48.74 -4.69
C LYS A 124 3.64 47.29 -5.14
N THR A 125 4.53 46.92 -6.07
CA THR A 125 4.66 45.54 -6.59
C THR A 125 5.69 44.72 -5.81
N ARG A 126 6.54 45.38 -5.02
CA ARG A 126 7.53 44.70 -4.17
C ARG A 126 6.86 43.86 -3.07
N PRO A 127 7.30 42.61 -2.88
CA PRO A 127 6.76 41.76 -1.83
C PRO A 127 7.13 42.28 -0.45
N ILE A 128 6.12 42.58 0.37
CA ILE A 128 6.27 43.06 1.76
C ILE A 128 6.47 41.87 2.73
N LYS A 129 6.07 40.66 2.33
CA LYS A 129 6.18 39.42 3.11
C LYS A 129 6.81 38.30 2.30
N SER A 130 7.55 37.42 2.96
CA SER A 130 8.08 36.20 2.33
C SER A 130 6.95 35.27 1.90
N SER A 131 6.97 34.79 0.67
CA SER A 131 6.08 33.71 0.24
C SER A 131 6.34 32.47 1.11
N PRO A 132 5.30 31.81 1.64
CA PRO A 132 5.49 30.51 2.28
C PRO A 132 6.03 29.50 1.25
N GLY A 133 6.71 28.47 1.74
CA GLY A 133 7.04 27.29 0.93
C GLY A 133 5.78 26.60 0.40
N ILE A 134 5.92 25.77 -0.63
CA ILE A 134 4.81 24.96 -1.17
C ILE A 134 4.19 24.11 -0.05
N LEU A 135 5.03 23.54 0.82
CA LEU A 135 4.60 22.84 2.02
C LEU A 135 4.96 23.67 3.25
N THR A 136 3.99 23.89 4.13
CA THR A 136 4.20 24.54 5.43
C THR A 136 4.12 23.51 6.55
N TRP A 137 4.84 23.76 7.65
CA TRP A 137 4.87 22.83 8.78
C TRP A 137 3.48 22.57 9.35
N LYS A 138 2.64 23.62 9.39
CA LYS A 138 1.26 23.51 9.85
C LYS A 138 0.43 22.51 9.04
N VAL A 139 0.62 22.48 7.71
CA VAL A 139 -0.03 21.47 6.85
C VAL A 139 0.48 20.07 7.17
N VAL A 140 1.78 19.91 7.42
CA VAL A 140 2.37 18.61 7.81
C VAL A 140 1.82 18.15 9.16
N GLU A 141 1.79 19.04 10.15
CA GLU A 141 1.23 18.77 11.48
C GLU A 141 -0.23 18.31 11.39
N ASP A 142 -1.06 19.04 10.65
CA ASP A 142 -2.50 18.79 10.54
C ASP A 142 -2.87 17.58 9.66
N LYS A 143 -2.08 17.30 8.62
CA LYS A 143 -2.42 16.29 7.59
C LYS A 143 -1.63 15.00 7.70
N MET A 144 -0.49 14.97 8.38
CA MET A 144 0.29 13.74 8.52
C MET A 144 -0.38 12.76 9.49
N PRO A 145 -0.52 11.48 9.11
CA PRO A 145 -1.05 10.45 10.01
C PRO A 145 0.04 9.99 10.99
N TRP A 146 0.37 10.83 11.98
CA TRP A 146 1.40 10.53 12.99
C TRP A 146 1.18 9.19 13.71
N GLY A 147 -0.08 8.80 13.91
CA GLY A 147 -0.43 7.50 14.47
C GLY A 147 0.10 6.33 13.65
N THR A 148 0.11 6.42 12.31
CA THR A 148 0.66 5.36 11.45
C THR A 148 2.18 5.28 11.55
N VAL A 149 2.86 6.41 11.68
CA VAL A 149 4.32 6.46 11.89
C VAL A 149 4.70 5.77 13.21
N LEU A 150 4.00 6.12 14.30
CA LEU A 150 4.20 5.51 15.62
C LEU A 150 3.85 4.01 15.60
N LEU A 151 2.78 3.62 14.91
CA LEU A 151 2.35 2.23 14.77
C LEU A 151 3.40 1.38 14.04
N LEU A 152 3.98 1.87 12.94
CA LEU A 152 5.09 1.21 12.24
C LEU A 152 6.31 1.05 13.16
N GLY A 153 6.69 2.12 13.86
CA GLY A 153 7.77 2.08 14.86
C GLY A 153 7.53 1.05 15.96
N SER A 154 6.31 1.00 16.52
CA SER A 154 5.92 0.02 17.54
C SER A 154 5.92 -1.42 17.01
N GLY A 155 5.65 -1.63 15.72
CA GLY A 155 5.71 -2.95 15.08
C GLY A 155 7.13 -3.52 15.06
N PHE A 156 8.12 -2.69 14.71
CA PHE A 156 9.53 -3.07 14.79
C PHE A 156 9.97 -3.31 16.25
N GLY A 157 9.51 -2.47 17.18
CA GLY A 157 9.76 -2.67 18.61
C GLY A 157 9.17 -3.97 19.15
N LEU A 158 7.94 -4.31 18.75
CA LEU A 158 7.28 -5.57 19.09
C LEU A 158 8.03 -6.77 18.51
N ALA A 159 8.43 -6.71 17.24
CA ALA A 159 9.20 -7.76 16.59
C ALA A 159 10.52 -8.04 17.34
N GLU A 160 11.25 -6.99 17.72
CA GLU A 160 12.49 -7.12 18.49
C GLU A 160 12.22 -7.62 19.92
N GLY A 161 11.14 -7.16 20.56
CA GLY A 161 10.71 -7.66 21.86
C GLY A 161 10.37 -9.15 21.86
N MET A 162 9.70 -9.63 20.81
CA MET A 162 9.40 -11.05 20.60
C MET A 162 10.67 -11.89 20.40
N ARG A 163 11.66 -11.32 19.70
CA ARG A 163 12.98 -11.94 19.47
C ARG A 163 13.78 -12.05 20.76
N CYS A 164 13.92 -10.94 21.49
CA CYS A 164 14.65 -10.87 22.77
C CYS A 164 14.03 -11.75 23.86
N SER A 165 12.70 -11.81 23.93
CA SER A 165 11.99 -12.69 24.89
C SER A 165 11.98 -14.16 24.48
N ARG A 166 12.45 -14.51 23.27
CA ARG A 166 12.34 -15.84 22.65
C ARG A 166 10.90 -16.35 22.49
N LEU A 167 9.91 -15.47 22.63
CA LEU A 167 8.50 -15.79 22.38
C LEU A 167 8.31 -16.21 20.92
N SER A 168 9.05 -15.60 20.00
CA SER A 168 9.01 -15.91 18.59
C SER A 168 9.37 -17.38 18.29
N ILE A 169 10.41 -17.90 18.94
CA ILE A 169 10.85 -19.31 18.85
C ILE A 169 9.77 -20.24 19.42
N LEU A 170 9.15 -19.88 20.54
CA LEU A 170 8.09 -20.68 21.17
C LEU A 170 6.87 -20.78 20.25
N LEU A 171 6.41 -19.65 19.72
CA LEU A 171 5.28 -19.59 18.78
C LEU A 171 5.57 -20.36 17.49
N GLY A 172 6.77 -20.19 16.93
CA GLY A 172 7.20 -20.92 15.73
C GLY A 172 7.16 -22.43 15.93
N LYS A 173 7.61 -22.94 17.10
CA LYS A 173 7.53 -24.37 17.45
C LYS A 173 6.10 -24.86 17.65
N MET A 174 5.26 -24.09 18.36
CA MET A 174 3.85 -24.44 18.55
C MET A 174 3.10 -24.52 17.22
N LEU A 175 3.25 -23.50 16.37
CA LEU A 175 2.64 -23.46 15.06
C LEU A 175 3.19 -24.55 14.14
N LYS A 176 4.50 -24.81 14.16
CA LYS A 176 5.09 -25.95 13.43
C LYS A 176 4.44 -27.27 13.81
N ASN A 177 4.19 -27.50 15.10
CA ASN A 177 3.54 -28.74 15.56
C ASN A 177 2.08 -28.83 15.11
N VAL A 178 1.34 -27.72 15.13
CA VAL A 178 -0.05 -27.65 14.64
C VAL A 178 -0.14 -27.91 13.13
N VAL A 179 0.86 -27.43 12.40
CA VAL A 179 0.91 -27.49 10.93
C VAL A 179 1.73 -28.69 10.43
N ALA A 180 2.29 -29.49 11.34
CA ALA A 180 3.15 -30.62 11.01
C ALA A 180 2.40 -31.62 10.12
N GLY A 181 2.97 -31.94 8.95
CA GLY A 181 2.38 -32.86 7.99
C GLY A 181 1.43 -32.23 6.97
N LEU A 182 1.11 -30.93 7.09
CA LEU A 182 0.36 -30.22 6.05
C LEU A 182 1.27 -29.81 4.89
N PRO A 183 0.80 -29.89 3.62
CA PRO A 183 1.53 -29.33 2.50
C PRO A 183 1.70 -27.82 2.65
N ASN A 184 2.86 -27.26 2.27
CA ASN A 184 3.17 -25.82 2.36
C ASN A 184 2.09 -24.94 1.70
N MET A 185 1.44 -25.42 0.64
CA MET A 185 0.31 -24.75 -0.02
C MET A 185 -0.91 -24.60 0.89
N VAL A 186 -1.21 -25.61 1.72
CA VAL A 186 -2.32 -25.54 2.68
C VAL A 186 -1.98 -24.55 3.80
N VAL A 187 -0.74 -24.56 4.26
CA VAL A 187 -0.25 -23.59 5.25
C VAL A 187 -0.43 -22.16 4.74
N LEU A 188 0.01 -21.92 3.50
CA LEU A 188 -0.14 -20.64 2.81
C LEU A 188 -1.61 -20.20 2.76
N PHE A 189 -2.52 -21.11 2.39
CA PHE A 189 -3.96 -20.81 2.35
C PHE A 189 -4.50 -20.38 3.72
N ILE A 190 -4.13 -21.10 4.79
CA ILE A 190 -4.58 -20.81 6.15
C ILE A 190 -4.11 -19.44 6.61
N VAL A 191 -2.81 -19.13 6.46
CA VAL A 191 -2.26 -17.85 6.90
C VAL A 191 -2.81 -16.67 6.09
N MET A 192 -3.00 -16.85 4.78
CA MET A 192 -3.65 -15.86 3.91
C MET A 192 -5.09 -15.59 4.32
N THR A 193 -5.85 -16.65 4.60
CA THR A 193 -7.24 -16.55 5.07
C THR A 193 -7.32 -15.81 6.39
N MET A 194 -6.49 -16.21 7.37
CA MET A 194 -6.43 -15.57 8.68
C MET A 194 -6.14 -14.07 8.57
N ALA A 195 -5.11 -13.68 7.82
CA ALA A 195 -4.74 -12.28 7.61
C ALA A 195 -5.87 -11.48 6.92
N SER A 196 -6.50 -12.07 5.90
CA SER A 196 -7.58 -11.43 5.14
C SER A 196 -8.84 -11.18 5.97
N PHE A 197 -9.15 -12.00 6.97
CA PHE A 197 -10.30 -11.76 7.85
C PHE A 197 -9.98 -10.81 9.00
N ILE A 198 -8.82 -10.93 9.63
CA ILE A 198 -8.42 -10.05 10.74
C ILE A 198 -8.34 -8.59 10.28
N THR A 199 -7.90 -8.35 9.04
CA THR A 199 -7.78 -6.99 8.50
C THR A 199 -9.10 -6.25 8.27
N GLU A 200 -10.26 -6.90 8.41
CA GLU A 200 -11.55 -6.19 8.37
C GLU A 200 -11.88 -5.46 9.68
N LEU A 201 -11.31 -5.96 10.79
CA LEU A 201 -11.61 -5.45 12.12
C LEU A 201 -10.57 -4.43 12.60
N THR A 202 -9.48 -4.26 11.85
CA THR A 202 -8.29 -3.54 12.31
C THR A 202 -7.55 -2.93 11.13
N SER A 203 -6.82 -1.84 11.36
CA SER A 203 -5.94 -1.21 10.37
C SER A 203 -5.03 -2.24 9.68
N ASN A 204 -5.01 -2.22 8.35
CA ASN A 204 -4.15 -3.08 7.52
C ASN A 204 -2.68 -3.08 7.98
N VAL A 205 -2.17 -1.91 8.34
CA VAL A 205 -0.78 -1.73 8.81
C VAL A 205 -0.60 -2.35 10.20
N ALA A 206 -1.57 -2.20 11.10
CA ALA A 206 -1.51 -2.81 12.43
C ALA A 206 -1.51 -4.34 12.34
N VAL A 207 -2.39 -4.92 11.50
CA VAL A 207 -2.46 -6.36 11.28
C VAL A 207 -1.15 -6.89 10.71
N ALA A 208 -0.58 -6.23 9.70
CA ALA A 208 0.71 -6.61 9.13
C ALA A 208 1.83 -6.58 10.18
N ASN A 209 1.90 -5.53 11.01
CA ASN A 209 2.95 -5.40 12.05
C ASN A 209 2.89 -6.50 13.12
N ILE A 210 1.70 -7.02 13.42
CA ILE A 210 1.52 -8.09 14.42
C ILE A 210 1.77 -9.47 13.78
N ILE A 211 1.21 -9.71 12.59
CA ILE A 211 1.24 -11.03 11.95
C ILE A 211 2.59 -11.33 11.30
N LEU A 212 3.21 -10.36 10.62
CA LEU A 212 4.43 -10.62 9.83
C LEU A 212 5.61 -11.18 10.64
N PRO A 213 5.92 -10.69 11.86
CA PRO A 213 6.97 -11.30 12.69
C PRO A 213 6.69 -12.77 13.02
N ILE A 214 5.43 -13.12 13.28
CA ILE A 214 5.01 -14.51 13.57
C ILE A 214 5.18 -15.39 12.34
N ILE A 215 4.78 -14.89 11.16
CA ILE A 215 4.91 -15.62 9.89
C ILE A 215 6.38 -15.76 9.47
N ALA A 216 7.23 -14.77 9.73
CA ALA A 216 8.67 -14.88 9.51
C ALA A 216 9.26 -16.05 10.30
N GLU A 217 8.90 -16.18 11.56
CA GLU A 217 9.39 -17.24 12.44
C GLU A 217 8.82 -18.61 12.08
N LEU A 218 7.55 -18.65 11.66
CA LEU A 218 6.96 -19.86 11.10
C LEU A 218 7.71 -20.33 9.85
N SER A 219 8.08 -19.41 8.96
CA SER A 219 8.80 -19.74 7.72
C SER A 219 10.18 -20.35 7.98
N ILE A 220 10.92 -19.81 8.96
CA ILE A 220 12.21 -20.35 9.42
C ILE A 220 12.02 -21.77 9.96
N ASN A 221 11.00 -21.99 10.81
CA ASN A 221 10.74 -23.29 11.44
C ASN A 221 10.26 -24.37 10.44
N LEU A 222 9.57 -23.96 9.38
CA LEU A 222 9.14 -24.83 8.26
C LEU A 222 10.24 -25.05 7.21
N ASN A 223 11.38 -24.36 7.33
CA ASN A 223 12.45 -24.36 6.33
C ASN A 223 11.97 -23.95 4.93
N VAL A 224 11.12 -22.92 4.88
CA VAL A 224 10.56 -22.34 3.65
C VAL A 224 11.10 -20.91 3.53
N HIS A 225 11.37 -20.48 2.29
CA HIS A 225 11.79 -19.11 2.02
C HIS A 225 10.78 -18.10 2.61
N PRO A 226 11.18 -17.15 3.50
CA PRO A 226 10.24 -16.27 4.21
C PRO A 226 9.30 -15.46 3.31
N VAL A 227 9.84 -15.00 2.18
CA VAL A 227 9.08 -14.29 1.13
C VAL A 227 7.86 -15.09 0.64
N MET A 228 7.92 -16.43 0.62
CA MET A 228 6.80 -17.27 0.19
C MET A 228 5.58 -17.18 1.12
N LEU A 229 5.76 -16.86 2.39
CA LEU A 229 4.65 -16.74 3.36
C LEU A 229 4.37 -15.27 3.73
N MET A 230 5.40 -14.44 3.88
CA MET A 230 5.25 -13.06 4.38
C MET A 230 4.59 -12.11 3.37
N LEU A 231 5.07 -12.09 2.12
CA LEU A 231 4.51 -11.19 1.10
C LEU A 231 3.03 -11.47 0.76
N PRO A 232 2.57 -12.72 0.55
CA PRO A 232 1.15 -12.95 0.24
C PRO A 232 0.27 -12.59 1.44
N VAL A 233 0.73 -12.82 2.68
CA VAL A 233 0.04 -12.37 3.89
C VAL A 233 -0.05 -10.84 3.92
N CYS A 234 1.03 -10.12 3.60
CA CYS A 234 1.03 -8.66 3.50
C CYS A 234 0.03 -8.15 2.45
N ILE A 235 -0.08 -8.82 1.30
CA ILE A 235 -1.05 -8.49 0.26
C ILE A 235 -2.48 -8.73 0.76
N MET A 236 -2.73 -9.85 1.46
CA MET A 236 -4.03 -10.15 2.05
C MET A 236 -4.43 -9.17 3.16
N CYS A 237 -3.48 -8.62 3.92
CA CYS A 237 -3.73 -7.52 4.84
C CYS A 237 -4.25 -6.25 4.13
N SER A 238 -4.05 -6.10 2.82
CA SER A 238 -4.62 -4.96 2.07
C SER A 238 -6.03 -5.23 1.54
N HIS A 239 -6.53 -6.46 1.65
CA HIS A 239 -7.81 -6.89 1.09
C HIS A 239 -8.95 -6.78 2.11
N SER A 240 -9.28 -5.56 2.53
CA SER A 240 -10.47 -5.26 3.36
C SER A 240 -11.62 -4.75 2.49
N PHE A 241 -12.62 -5.60 2.28
CA PHE A 241 -13.75 -5.37 1.39
C PHE A 241 -15.12 -5.47 2.08
N MET A 242 -15.19 -6.04 3.29
CA MET A 242 -16.46 -6.41 3.91
C MET A 242 -17.06 -5.30 4.79
N LEU A 243 -16.23 -4.55 5.51
CA LEU A 243 -16.70 -3.59 6.51
C LEU A 243 -16.39 -2.13 6.13
N PRO A 244 -17.34 -1.19 6.35
CA PRO A 244 -17.11 0.24 6.12
C PRO A 244 -15.94 0.78 6.92
N VAL A 245 -15.76 0.29 8.14
CA VAL A 245 -14.70 0.70 9.08
C VAL A 245 -13.31 0.15 8.71
N GLY A 246 -13.23 -0.81 7.81
CA GLY A 246 -11.97 -1.51 7.50
C GLY A 246 -10.96 -0.62 6.77
N THR A 247 -11.41 0.27 5.88
CA THR A 247 -10.52 1.22 5.18
C THR A 247 -11.17 2.58 4.92
N PRO A 248 -10.39 3.68 4.82
CA PRO A 248 -10.94 5.01 4.53
C PRO A 248 -11.80 5.11 3.25
N PRO A 249 -11.46 4.47 2.12
CA PRO A 249 -12.31 4.47 0.94
C PRO A 249 -13.69 3.85 1.19
N ASN A 250 -13.74 2.74 1.94
CA ASN A 250 -15.01 2.10 2.29
C ASN A 250 -15.86 2.98 3.20
N ALA A 251 -15.23 3.63 4.18
CA ALA A 251 -15.88 4.56 5.10
C ALA A 251 -16.40 5.83 4.41
N LEU A 252 -15.75 6.25 3.31
CA LEU A 252 -16.16 7.41 2.53
C LEU A 252 -17.41 7.11 1.67
N VAL A 253 -17.45 5.95 1.02
CA VAL A 253 -18.52 5.60 0.08
C VAL A 253 -19.78 5.09 0.78
N ALA A 254 -19.64 4.34 1.87
CA ALA A 254 -20.78 3.79 2.60
C ALA A 254 -21.86 4.82 2.99
N PRO A 255 -21.54 5.97 3.62
CA PRO A 255 -22.52 7.00 3.93
C PRO A 255 -22.99 7.76 2.69
N ALA A 256 -22.11 8.01 1.71
CA ALA A 256 -22.45 8.74 0.49
C ALA A 256 -23.52 8.02 -0.35
N CYS A 257 -23.51 6.68 -0.35
CA CYS A 257 -24.48 5.85 -1.07
C CYS A 257 -25.62 5.33 -0.18
N ASN A 258 -25.68 5.73 1.10
CA ASN A 258 -26.58 5.16 2.12
C ASN A 258 -26.58 3.61 2.10
N MET A 259 -25.39 3.02 1.95
CA MET A 259 -25.22 1.60 1.70
C MET A 259 -25.41 0.80 2.99
N PRO A 260 -26.34 -0.18 3.04
CA PRO A 260 -26.50 -1.01 4.22
C PRO A 260 -25.28 -1.91 4.41
N THR A 261 -24.77 -1.99 5.64
CA THR A 261 -23.57 -2.77 6.02
C THR A 261 -23.66 -4.21 5.54
N TRP A 262 -24.84 -4.84 5.60
CA TRP A 262 -25.04 -6.22 5.18
C TRP A 262 -24.83 -6.44 3.67
N SER A 263 -25.22 -5.48 2.83
CA SER A 263 -24.98 -5.56 1.39
C SER A 263 -23.49 -5.44 1.07
N MET A 264 -22.78 -4.57 1.81
CA MET A 264 -21.34 -4.44 1.68
C MET A 264 -20.60 -5.71 2.11
N ILE A 265 -20.99 -6.32 3.24
CA ILE A 265 -20.40 -7.59 3.72
C ILE A 265 -20.57 -8.70 2.68
N LYS A 266 -21.78 -8.86 2.11
CA LYS A 266 -22.04 -9.87 1.09
C LYS A 266 -21.18 -9.66 -0.16
N ALA A 267 -21.17 -8.45 -0.72
CA ALA A 267 -20.35 -8.12 -1.88
C ALA A 267 -18.86 -8.36 -1.61
N GLY A 268 -18.38 -7.84 -0.48
CA GLY A 268 -16.99 -7.92 -0.07
C GLY A 268 -16.53 -9.35 0.19
N PHE A 269 -17.38 -10.21 0.76
CA PHE A 269 -17.05 -11.60 1.00
C PHE A 269 -16.75 -12.35 -0.31
N PHE A 270 -17.58 -12.20 -1.34
CA PHE A 270 -17.33 -12.86 -2.62
C PHE A 270 -16.04 -12.34 -3.28
N VAL A 271 -15.88 -11.02 -3.40
CA VAL A 271 -14.67 -10.42 -3.98
C VAL A 271 -13.41 -10.87 -3.22
N LYS A 272 -13.49 -10.98 -1.90
CA LYS A 272 -12.41 -11.49 -1.05
C LYS A 272 -12.08 -12.94 -1.34
N MET A 273 -13.07 -13.84 -1.34
CA MET A 273 -12.84 -15.27 -1.57
C MET A 273 -12.23 -15.52 -2.95
N PHE A 274 -12.71 -14.85 -4.00
CA PHE A 274 -12.10 -14.95 -5.32
C PHE A 274 -10.67 -14.41 -5.35
N SER A 275 -10.44 -13.23 -4.75
CA SER A 275 -9.10 -12.64 -4.67
C SER A 275 -8.13 -13.55 -3.91
N LEU A 276 -8.59 -14.18 -2.82
CA LEU A 276 -7.81 -15.10 -2.00
C LEU A 276 -7.39 -16.33 -2.81
N VAL A 277 -8.32 -16.99 -3.49
CA VAL A 277 -8.02 -18.18 -4.31
C VAL A 277 -7.06 -17.84 -5.46
N ILE A 278 -7.25 -16.68 -6.10
CA ILE A 278 -6.36 -16.21 -7.18
C ILE A 278 -4.95 -15.99 -6.64
N TRP A 279 -4.81 -15.24 -5.55
CA TRP A 279 -3.49 -15.00 -4.97
C TRP A 279 -2.86 -16.28 -4.46
N TRP A 280 -3.63 -17.16 -3.82
CA TRP A 280 -3.13 -18.44 -3.34
C TRP A 280 -2.58 -19.32 -4.48
N GLY A 281 -3.30 -19.43 -5.61
CA GLY A 281 -2.86 -20.22 -6.75
C GLY A 281 -1.74 -19.57 -7.57
N PHE A 282 -1.75 -18.24 -7.70
CA PHE A 282 -0.77 -17.50 -8.50
C PHE A 282 0.54 -17.24 -7.75
N TRP A 283 0.49 -17.12 -6.42
CA TRP A 283 1.64 -16.72 -5.62
C TRP A 283 2.87 -17.63 -5.76
N PRO A 284 2.76 -18.98 -5.78
CA PRO A 284 3.93 -19.83 -5.96
C PRO A 284 4.68 -19.57 -7.26
N ILE A 285 3.96 -19.21 -8.33
CA ILE A 285 4.57 -18.84 -9.61
C ILE A 285 5.36 -17.53 -9.45
N VAL A 286 4.74 -16.52 -8.86
CA VAL A 286 5.42 -15.23 -8.61
C VAL A 286 6.62 -15.39 -7.68
N GLY A 287 6.45 -16.10 -6.56
CA GLY A 287 7.48 -16.33 -5.57
C GLY A 287 8.69 -17.05 -6.16
N THR A 288 8.47 -18.07 -7.00
CA THR A 288 9.57 -18.80 -7.63
C THR A 288 10.27 -18.00 -8.73
N TYR A 289 9.54 -17.36 -9.65
CA TYR A 289 10.18 -16.69 -10.79
C TYR A 289 10.71 -15.29 -10.48
N VAL A 290 10.08 -14.55 -9.57
CA VAL A 290 10.47 -13.17 -9.26
C VAL A 290 11.46 -13.11 -8.11
N PHE A 291 11.28 -13.97 -7.10
CA PHE A 291 12.06 -13.92 -5.86
C PHE A 291 12.98 -15.13 -5.66
N ASP A 292 13.09 -16.02 -6.66
CA ASP A 292 13.84 -17.29 -6.57
C ASP A 292 13.50 -18.12 -5.31
N ALA A 293 12.26 -17.97 -4.82
CA ALA A 293 11.86 -18.48 -3.51
C ALA A 293 11.43 -19.96 -3.55
N ALA A 294 11.85 -20.70 -4.59
CA ALA A 294 11.59 -22.12 -4.77
C ALA A 294 12.34 -22.98 -3.73
N SER A 295 13.51 -22.50 -3.30
CA SER A 295 14.34 -23.15 -2.30
C SER A 295 14.60 -22.21 -1.11
N PRO A 296 14.76 -22.75 0.11
CA PRO A 296 15.16 -21.93 1.24
C PRO A 296 16.56 -21.33 0.98
N PRO A 297 16.77 -20.05 1.28
CA PRO A 297 18.04 -19.41 0.99
C PRO A 297 19.13 -19.93 1.96
N PRO A 298 20.43 -19.92 1.56
CA PRO A 298 21.49 -20.54 2.35
C PRO A 298 21.61 -20.02 3.80
N TRP A 299 21.36 -18.73 4.00
CA TRP A 299 21.39 -18.08 5.32
C TRP A 299 20.29 -18.56 6.27
N LEU A 300 19.21 -19.16 5.75
CA LEU A 300 18.12 -19.68 6.57
C LEU A 300 18.60 -20.85 7.45
N ALA A 301 19.55 -21.64 6.95
CA ALA A 301 20.18 -22.71 7.71
C ALA A 301 20.97 -22.17 8.92
N ASP A 302 21.63 -21.02 8.76
CA ASP A 302 22.42 -20.38 9.81
C ASP A 302 21.55 -19.69 10.88
N VAL A 303 20.41 -19.13 10.47
CA VAL A 303 19.42 -18.55 11.40
C VAL A 303 18.72 -19.63 12.22
N GLY A 304 18.36 -20.75 11.60
CA GLY A 304 17.75 -21.90 12.31
C GLY A 304 18.67 -22.55 13.35
N GLN A 305 19.99 -22.37 13.22
CA GLN A 305 21.01 -22.85 14.17
C GLN A 305 21.36 -21.82 15.26
N GLY A 306 20.78 -20.60 15.21
CA GLY A 306 21.02 -19.55 16.20
C GLY A 306 22.33 -18.77 16.03
N ASN A 307 23.03 -18.94 14.90
CA ASN A 307 24.32 -18.28 14.62
C ASN A 307 24.18 -16.85 14.09
N ILE A 308 23.01 -16.48 13.56
CA ILE A 308 22.73 -15.14 13.03
C ILE A 308 21.53 -14.56 13.75
N THR A 309 21.75 -13.46 14.48
CA THR A 309 20.72 -12.72 15.21
C THR A 309 19.98 -11.71 14.35
N GLU A 310 20.57 -11.28 13.23
CA GLU A 310 19.96 -10.28 12.35
C GLU A 310 19.30 -10.92 11.13
N VAL A 311 17.99 -10.78 11.02
CA VAL A 311 17.26 -10.89 9.75
C VAL A 311 17.49 -9.58 8.96
N SER A 312 18.76 -9.19 8.77
CA SER A 312 19.14 -8.01 7.98
C SER A 312 19.13 -8.27 6.47
N CYS A 313 18.73 -9.47 6.06
CA CYS A 313 18.74 -9.94 4.66
C CYS A 313 17.35 -10.03 3.99
N ILE A 314 16.35 -9.29 4.47
CA ILE A 314 15.23 -8.92 3.57
C ILE A 314 15.65 -7.63 2.87
N LYS A 315 16.52 -7.78 1.87
CA LYS A 315 16.76 -6.79 0.82
C LYS A 315 16.17 -7.31 -0.47
#